data_AF-A0AAV3VV88-F1
#
_entry.id   AF-A0AAV3VV88-F1
#
_cell.length_a   1.000
_cell.length_b   1.000
_cell.length_c   1.000
_cell.angle_alpha   90.00
_cell.angle_beta   90.00
_cell.angle_gamma   90.00
#
_symmetry.space_group_name_H-M   'P 1'
#
loop_
_entity.id
_entity.type
_entity.pdbx_description
1 polymer ?
#
loop_
_entity_poly.entity_id
_entity_poly.type
_entity_poly.pdbx_seq_one_letter_code
_entity_poly.pdbx_strand_id
1 'polypeptide(L)'
;MKMFKKITAWALLSILLQISGLYILENFIFKHTSEFKSNKIEVQKKDNTKDISASIPGSAKDTKISDDGKYICYQDGESVYLEDTKTGTSNPITTEKKGTIMYYDWLLERDILVIAQKIEKDGESKVQLITYNAKDLTETVASKEDICTYQEGMEVKKITTSVFTGVFYVEIYTGGLKSAVYRFDRDYERKKVPLAVNVLGNMKVMPHNDRLIYEDKLNSKFFVTSPNKQLTFSGNKNLTLLGIDRNDVIYIGELNGDKITSITYGKVDEDTANWKKATLDSVVSANDLYFSNKSEILVNDNLKGSVKNLSTGKEVEYEGKLVQIKEDFIATEDNSGKLVYKSLNNSK
;
A
#
# COMPACT_ATOMS: atom_id res chain seq x y z
N MET A 1 -0.79 -56.89 -38.09
CA MET A 1 -1.83 -55.84 -38.25
C MET A 1 -2.87 -55.79 -37.13
N LYS A 2 -3.49 -56.90 -36.69
CA LYS A 2 -4.58 -56.85 -35.67
C LYS A 2 -4.11 -56.37 -34.28
N MET A 3 -2.92 -56.81 -33.85
CA MET A 3 -2.37 -56.46 -32.54
C MET A 3 -1.91 -54.99 -32.51
N PHE A 4 -1.27 -54.51 -33.58
CA PHE A 4 -0.90 -53.10 -33.74
C PHE A 4 -2.13 -52.19 -33.71
N LYS A 5 -3.20 -52.53 -34.45
CA LYS A 5 -4.48 -51.79 -34.42
C LYS A 5 -5.09 -51.72 -33.01
N LYS A 6 -5.00 -52.80 -32.21
CA LYS A 6 -5.45 -52.80 -30.82
C LYS A 6 -4.61 -51.87 -29.95
N ILE A 7 -3.29 -51.90 -30.08
CA ILE A 7 -2.38 -51.02 -29.32
C ILE A 7 -2.64 -49.56 -29.69
N THR A 8 -2.78 -49.23 -30.98
CA THR A 8 -3.11 -47.88 -31.44
C THR A 8 -4.47 -47.41 -30.93
N ALA A 9 -5.48 -48.29 -30.90
CA ALA A 9 -6.80 -47.95 -30.36
C ALA A 9 -6.76 -47.65 -28.85
N TRP A 10 -6.01 -48.44 -28.07
CA TRP A 10 -5.83 -48.19 -26.64
C TRP A 10 -5.01 -46.92 -26.36
N ALA A 11 -4.00 -46.64 -27.18
CA ALA A 11 -3.23 -45.39 -27.07
C ALA A 11 -4.11 -44.16 -27.37
N LEU A 12 -4.91 -44.21 -28.43
CA LEU A 12 -5.86 -43.13 -28.76
C LEU A 12 -6.93 -42.94 -27.67
N LEU A 13 -7.44 -44.04 -27.09
CA LEU A 13 -8.40 -43.97 -25.99
C LEU A 13 -7.78 -43.34 -24.73
N SER A 14 -6.53 -43.68 -24.41
CA SER A 14 -5.79 -43.08 -23.29
C SER A 14 -5.60 -41.57 -23.49
N ILE A 15 -5.20 -41.15 -24.69
CA ILE A 15 -5.04 -39.72 -25.03
C ILE A 15 -6.38 -38.99 -24.95
N LEU A 16 -7.47 -39.59 -25.47
CA LEU A 16 -8.82 -39.02 -25.36
C LEU A 16 -9.26 -38.86 -23.90
N LEU A 17 -8.99 -39.84 -23.05
CA LEU A 17 -9.28 -39.76 -21.61
C LEU A 17 -8.47 -38.66 -20.93
N GLN A 18 -7.18 -38.53 -21.26
CA GLN A 18 -6.32 -37.48 -20.71
C GLN A 18 -6.77 -36.09 -21.16
N ILE A 19 -7.06 -35.89 -22.44
CA ILE A 19 -7.56 -34.62 -22.98
C ILE A 19 -8.92 -34.29 -22.38
N SER A 20 -9.81 -35.27 -22.25
CA SER A 20 -11.14 -35.06 -21.62
C SER A 20 -11.00 -34.70 -20.14
N GLY A 21 -10.10 -35.36 -19.42
CA GLY A 21 -9.79 -35.04 -18.03
C GLY A 21 -9.22 -33.63 -17.88
N LEU A 22 -8.24 -33.26 -18.71
CA LEU A 22 -7.68 -31.91 -18.75
C LEU A 22 -8.73 -30.86 -19.15
N TYR A 23 -9.62 -31.17 -20.08
CA TYR A 23 -10.72 -30.28 -20.47
C TYR A 23 -11.71 -30.06 -19.33
N ILE A 24 -12.03 -31.11 -18.57
CA ILE A 24 -12.88 -31.01 -17.38
C ILE A 24 -12.17 -30.19 -16.29
N LEU A 25 -10.89 -30.48 -16.06
CA LEU A 25 -10.08 -29.71 -15.12
C LEU A 25 -10.07 -28.24 -15.51
N GLU A 26 -9.69 -27.88 -16.73
CA GLU A 26 -9.61 -26.49 -17.20
C GLU A 26 -10.96 -25.77 -17.18
N ASN A 27 -12.04 -26.40 -17.66
CA ASN A 27 -13.31 -25.69 -17.89
C ASN A 27 -14.32 -25.79 -16.75
N PHE A 28 -14.12 -26.70 -15.78
CA PHE A 28 -15.06 -26.90 -14.68
C PHE A 28 -14.41 -26.80 -13.30
N ILE A 29 -13.19 -27.30 -13.12
CA ILE A 29 -12.53 -27.31 -11.80
C ILE A 29 -11.61 -26.10 -11.60
N PHE A 30 -10.71 -25.88 -12.56
CA PHE A 30 -9.78 -24.75 -12.67
C PHE A 30 -10.32 -23.63 -13.53
N LYS A 31 -11.56 -23.72 -14.01
CA LYS A 31 -12.25 -22.57 -14.62
C LYS A 31 -11.97 -21.42 -13.70
N HIS A 32 -11.26 -20.40 -14.17
CA HIS A 32 -10.90 -19.23 -13.37
C HIS A 32 -12.20 -18.66 -12.79
N THR A 33 -12.59 -19.15 -11.61
CA THR A 33 -13.63 -18.58 -10.79
C THR A 33 -12.98 -17.34 -10.25
N SER A 34 -13.05 -16.31 -11.10
CA SER A 34 -12.68 -14.94 -10.83
C SER A 34 -13.55 -14.35 -9.71
N GLU A 35 -14.41 -15.15 -9.09
CA GLU A 35 -15.24 -14.84 -7.95
C GLU A 35 -14.83 -15.72 -6.75
N PHE A 36 -13.60 -15.53 -6.26
CA PHE A 36 -13.35 -15.82 -4.86
C PHE A 36 -14.11 -14.76 -4.04
N LYS A 37 -15.36 -15.06 -3.65
CA LYS A 37 -16.04 -14.28 -2.61
C LYS A 37 -15.42 -14.65 -1.26
N SER A 38 -14.34 -13.96 -0.93
CA SER A 38 -13.84 -13.91 0.44
C SER A 38 -14.93 -13.28 1.31
N ASN A 39 -15.62 -14.11 2.10
CA ASN A 39 -16.53 -13.59 3.11
C ASN A 39 -15.68 -12.99 4.22
N LYS A 40 -15.79 -11.68 4.41
CA LYS A 40 -15.20 -10.98 5.55
C LYS A 40 -15.74 -11.61 6.83
N ILE A 41 -14.90 -12.32 7.56
CA ILE A 41 -15.21 -12.70 8.94
C ILE A 41 -15.03 -11.41 9.74
N GLU A 42 -16.15 -10.81 10.18
CA GLU A 42 -16.11 -9.71 11.13
C GLU A 42 -15.75 -10.27 12.51
N VAL A 43 -14.45 -10.42 12.74
CA VAL A 43 -13.93 -10.49 14.11
C VAL A 43 -14.25 -9.15 14.73
N GLN A 44 -14.97 -9.14 15.86
CA GLN A 44 -15.22 -7.92 16.61
C GLN A 44 -13.87 -7.27 16.93
N LYS A 45 -13.57 -6.16 16.26
CA LYS A 45 -12.35 -5.40 16.51
C LYS A 45 -12.41 -4.92 17.96
N LYS A 46 -11.36 -5.22 18.72
CA LYS A 46 -11.18 -4.62 20.03
C LYS A 46 -11.01 -3.11 19.83
N ASP A 47 -11.73 -2.32 20.60
CA ASP A 47 -11.57 -0.87 20.61
C ASP A 47 -10.20 -0.54 21.23
N ASN A 48 -9.23 -0.24 20.37
CA ASN A 48 -7.88 0.14 20.75
C ASN A 48 -7.72 1.66 20.85
N THR A 49 -8.83 2.42 20.83
CA THR A 49 -8.78 3.89 20.82
C THR A 49 -8.88 4.55 22.19
N LYS A 50 -8.82 3.74 23.25
CA LYS A 50 -8.94 4.17 24.64
C LYS A 50 -7.67 3.86 25.42
N ASP A 51 -7.47 4.62 26.49
CA ASP A 51 -6.36 4.45 27.44
C ASP A 51 -4.98 4.52 26.77
N ILE A 52 -4.82 5.48 25.84
CA ILE A 52 -3.56 5.70 25.14
C ILE A 52 -2.54 6.32 26.10
N SER A 53 -1.39 5.66 26.22
CA SER A 53 -0.24 6.09 27.02
C SER A 53 0.96 6.51 26.16
N ALA A 54 0.92 6.27 24.85
CA ALA A 54 2.01 6.63 23.96
C ALA A 54 2.26 8.14 23.84
N SER A 55 3.52 8.48 23.59
CA SER A 55 3.99 9.85 23.36
C SER A 55 4.99 9.89 22.23
N ILE A 56 4.85 10.87 21.34
CA ILE A 56 5.76 11.05 20.20
C ILE A 56 6.91 11.96 20.65
N PRO A 57 8.18 11.52 20.57
CA PRO A 57 9.31 12.39 20.87
C PRO A 57 9.36 13.60 19.92
N GLY A 58 9.74 14.78 20.43
CA GLY A 58 9.81 15.99 19.60
C GLY A 58 10.83 15.95 18.45
N SER A 59 11.81 15.05 18.51
CA SER A 59 12.78 14.79 17.44
C SER A 59 12.29 13.78 16.40
N ALA A 60 11.17 13.10 16.66
CA ALA A 60 10.65 12.04 15.82
C ALA A 60 10.24 12.54 14.42
N LYS A 61 10.48 11.70 13.43
CA LYS A 61 10.12 11.92 12.02
C LYS A 61 9.43 10.69 11.48
N ASP A 62 8.68 10.88 10.38
CA ASP A 62 7.97 9.81 9.68
C ASP A 62 7.15 8.91 10.62
N THR A 63 6.40 9.53 11.53
CA THR A 63 5.53 8.81 12.47
C THR A 63 4.38 8.16 11.71
N LYS A 64 4.21 6.84 11.87
CA LYS A 64 3.15 6.06 11.24
C LYS A 64 2.44 5.21 12.28
N ILE A 65 1.12 5.15 12.16
CA ILE A 65 0.26 4.44 13.11
C ILE A 65 -0.22 3.13 12.47
N SER A 66 -0.30 2.03 13.22
CA SER A 66 -0.95 0.81 12.74
C SER A 66 -2.44 1.07 12.44
N ASP A 67 -3.06 0.27 11.59
CA ASP A 67 -4.43 0.56 11.14
C ASP A 67 -5.48 0.50 12.24
N ASP A 68 -5.24 -0.26 13.29
CA ASP A 68 -6.08 -0.35 14.48
C ASP A 68 -5.61 0.58 15.62
N GLY A 69 -4.53 1.34 15.42
CA GLY A 69 -4.00 2.28 16.42
C GLY A 69 -3.22 1.64 17.57
N LYS A 70 -3.01 0.32 17.56
CA LYS A 70 -2.34 -0.42 18.63
C LYS A 70 -0.83 -0.14 18.73
N TYR A 71 -0.22 0.23 17.61
CA TYR A 71 1.22 0.51 17.54
C TYR A 71 1.48 1.82 16.81
N ILE A 72 2.56 2.50 17.18
CA ILE A 72 3.18 3.54 16.37
C ILE A 72 4.61 3.15 16.05
N CYS A 73 5.09 3.59 14.89
CA CYS A 73 6.51 3.60 14.58
C CYS A 73 6.95 4.98 14.14
N TYR A 74 8.18 5.33 14.46
CA TYR A 74 8.76 6.61 14.11
C TYR A 74 10.28 6.50 14.04
N GLN A 75 10.88 7.37 13.23
CA GLN A 75 12.33 7.52 13.17
C GLN A 75 12.78 8.56 14.19
N ASP A 76 13.74 8.19 15.04
CA ASP A 76 14.43 9.12 15.93
C ASP A 76 15.94 8.89 15.81
N GLY A 77 16.65 9.92 15.34
CA GLY A 77 18.03 9.79 14.87
C GLY A 77 18.15 8.79 13.70
N GLU A 78 19.03 7.80 13.86
CA GLU A 78 19.29 6.73 12.88
C GLU A 78 18.44 5.47 13.11
N SER A 79 17.67 5.44 14.20
CA SER A 79 16.89 4.27 14.62
C SER A 79 15.41 4.46 14.32
N VAL A 80 14.74 3.36 14.01
CA VAL A 80 13.27 3.31 13.95
C VAL A 80 12.77 2.66 15.24
N TYR A 81 11.85 3.31 15.91
CA TYR A 81 11.22 2.82 17.14
C TYR A 81 9.85 2.23 16.84
N LEU A 82 9.50 1.19 17.58
CA LEU A 82 8.16 0.62 17.66
C LEU A 82 7.66 0.82 19.08
N GLU A 83 6.48 1.41 19.21
CA GLU A 83 5.86 1.71 20.50
C GLU A 83 4.43 1.15 20.57
N ASP A 84 4.13 0.43 21.65
CA ASP A 84 2.77 -0.01 21.99
C ASP A 84 1.99 1.18 22.56
N THR A 85 0.86 1.51 21.93
CA THR A 85 0.13 2.75 22.24
C THR A 85 -0.59 2.71 23.57
N LYS A 86 -0.90 1.51 24.06
CA LYS A 86 -1.60 1.32 25.33
C LYS A 86 -0.64 1.39 26.50
N THR A 87 0.54 0.78 26.39
CA THR A 87 1.53 0.76 27.46
C THR A 87 2.53 1.92 27.40
N GLY A 88 2.69 2.57 26.24
CA GLY A 88 3.74 3.55 25.99
C GLY A 88 5.14 2.93 25.95
N THR A 89 5.24 1.60 25.84
CA THR A 89 6.53 0.91 25.78
C THR A 89 7.12 1.06 24.38
N SER A 90 8.23 1.79 24.29
CA SER A 90 8.95 2.04 23.04
C SER A 90 10.28 1.29 23.02
N ASN A 91 10.57 0.60 21.91
CA ASN A 91 11.83 -0.09 21.69
C ASN A 91 12.34 0.16 20.26
N PRO A 92 13.66 0.29 20.05
CA PRO A 92 14.21 0.34 18.70
C PRO A 92 13.99 -1.00 18.00
N ILE A 93 13.56 -0.95 16.73
CA ILE A 93 13.46 -2.14 15.87
C ILE A 93 14.89 -2.60 15.54
N THR A 94 15.25 -3.78 16.04
CA THR A 94 16.52 -4.43 15.71
C THR A 94 16.24 -5.60 14.78
N THR A 95 16.80 -5.57 13.57
CA THR A 95 16.67 -6.65 12.60
C THR A 95 17.65 -7.79 12.89
N GLU A 96 17.33 -9.02 12.48
CA GLU A 96 18.17 -10.21 12.72
C GLU A 96 19.57 -10.07 12.14
N LYS A 97 19.68 -9.40 10.99
CA LYS A 97 20.95 -9.12 10.31
C LYS A 97 21.64 -7.85 10.79
N LYS A 98 21.07 -7.15 11.78
CA LYS A 98 21.54 -5.84 12.28
C LYS A 98 21.72 -4.82 11.14
N GLY A 99 20.83 -4.89 10.17
CA GLY A 99 20.83 -4.01 9.01
C GLY A 99 20.32 -2.61 9.34
N THR A 100 20.68 -1.64 8.52
CA THR A 100 20.18 -0.26 8.62
C THR A 100 18.82 -0.17 7.92
N ILE A 101 17.79 0.26 8.62
CA ILE A 101 16.46 0.45 8.03
C ILE A 101 16.48 1.64 7.08
N MET A 102 16.11 1.40 5.82
CA MET A 102 16.05 2.43 4.77
C MET A 102 14.63 2.93 4.50
N TYR A 103 13.61 2.11 4.81
CA TYR A 103 12.20 2.43 4.65
C TYR A 103 11.36 1.50 5.53
N TYR A 104 10.26 2.00 6.07
CA TYR A 104 9.25 1.18 6.76
C TYR A 104 7.83 1.69 6.48
N ASP A 105 6.85 0.78 6.48
CA ASP A 105 5.43 1.13 6.47
C ASP A 105 4.57 0.02 7.05
N TRP A 106 3.35 0.33 7.46
CA TRP A 106 2.40 -0.67 7.93
C TRP A 106 1.76 -1.42 6.77
N LEU A 107 1.63 -2.74 6.91
CA LEU A 107 0.76 -3.52 6.04
C LEU A 107 -0.70 -3.25 6.41
N LEU A 108 -1.54 -3.02 5.40
CA LEU A 108 -2.96 -2.75 5.57
C LEU A 108 -3.64 -3.87 6.39
N GLU A 109 -4.37 -3.48 7.43
CA GLU A 109 -5.09 -4.34 8.38
C GLU A 109 -4.21 -5.41 9.05
N ARG A 110 -2.92 -5.13 9.28
CA ARG A 110 -1.99 -6.03 9.97
C ARG A 110 -1.11 -5.28 10.96
N ASP A 111 -0.83 -5.92 12.09
CA ASP A 111 0.21 -5.50 13.06
C ASP A 111 1.62 -5.86 12.53
N ILE A 112 1.85 -5.69 11.23
CA ILE A 112 3.08 -6.10 10.54
C ILE A 112 3.60 -4.90 9.75
N LEU A 113 4.87 -4.57 9.95
CA LEU A 113 5.60 -3.61 9.13
C LEU A 113 6.20 -4.32 7.92
N VAL A 114 6.25 -3.63 6.79
CA VAL A 114 7.17 -3.94 5.69
C VAL A 114 8.37 -3.02 5.80
N ILE A 115 9.58 -3.61 5.75
CA ILE A 115 10.84 -2.89 5.95
C ILE A 115 11.79 -3.24 4.81
N ALA A 116 12.43 -2.21 4.25
CA ALA A 116 13.64 -2.41 3.46
C ALA A 116 14.85 -2.05 4.31
N GLN A 117 15.80 -2.99 4.41
CA GLN A 117 17.03 -2.80 5.18
C GLN A 117 18.28 -2.96 4.31
N LYS A 118 19.31 -2.17 4.59
CA LYS A 118 20.66 -2.36 4.08
C LYS A 118 21.39 -3.37 4.98
N ILE A 119 21.88 -4.45 4.40
CA ILE A 119 22.65 -5.49 5.10
C ILE A 119 23.99 -5.73 4.38
N GLU A 120 24.96 -6.26 5.12
CA GLU A 120 26.19 -6.79 4.52
C GLU A 120 26.03 -8.30 4.27
N LYS A 121 26.23 -8.73 3.03
CA LYS A 121 26.07 -10.13 2.64
C LYS A 121 27.06 -10.46 1.52
N ASP A 122 27.82 -11.54 1.70
CA ASP A 122 28.81 -12.02 0.72
C ASP A 122 29.86 -10.95 0.32
N GLY A 123 30.21 -10.06 1.25
CA GLY A 123 31.19 -8.98 1.02
C GLY A 123 30.63 -7.76 0.29
N GLU A 124 29.32 -7.70 0.04
CA GLU A 124 28.65 -6.57 -0.59
C GLU A 124 27.49 -6.05 0.27
N SER A 125 27.28 -4.73 0.25
CA SER A 125 26.05 -4.15 0.80
C SER A 125 24.86 -4.48 -0.11
N LYS A 126 23.80 -5.06 0.45
CA LYS A 126 22.55 -5.41 -0.24
C LYS A 126 21.36 -4.71 0.39
N VAL A 127 20.33 -4.43 -0.40
CA VAL A 127 19.03 -3.98 0.09
C VAL A 127 18.10 -5.19 0.15
N GLN A 128 17.60 -5.54 1.33
CA GLN A 128 16.73 -6.69 1.56
C GLN A 128 15.34 -6.26 1.99
N LEU A 129 14.31 -6.97 1.51
CA LEU A 129 12.93 -6.79 1.93
C LEU A 129 12.58 -7.78 3.05
N ILE A 130 12.05 -7.27 4.15
CA ILE A 130 11.56 -8.07 5.27
C ILE A 130 10.18 -7.60 5.72
N THR A 131 9.49 -8.44 6.46
CA THR A 131 8.35 -8.06 7.29
C THR A 131 8.70 -8.19 8.76
N TYR A 132 8.14 -7.33 9.60
CA TYR A 132 8.36 -7.33 11.04
C TYR A 132 7.03 -7.32 11.78
N ASN A 133 6.74 -8.36 12.56
CA ASN A 133 5.51 -8.49 13.34
C ASN A 133 5.65 -7.73 14.65
N ALA A 134 4.87 -6.66 14.83
CA ALA A 134 4.94 -5.77 15.98
C ALA A 134 4.47 -6.44 17.29
N LYS A 135 3.61 -7.47 17.20
CA LYS A 135 3.09 -8.18 18.36
C LYS A 135 4.11 -9.17 18.93
N ASP A 136 4.71 -9.96 18.04
CA ASP A 136 5.60 -11.06 18.43
C ASP A 136 7.08 -10.66 18.36
N LEU A 137 7.38 -9.45 17.86
CA LEU A 137 8.72 -8.90 17.65
C LEU A 137 9.60 -9.81 16.76
N THR A 138 8.98 -10.41 15.75
CA THR A 138 9.63 -11.38 14.85
C THR A 138 9.82 -10.81 13.44
N GLU A 139 10.99 -11.10 12.86
CA GLU A 139 11.33 -10.78 11.48
C GLU A 139 11.01 -11.97 10.56
N THR A 140 10.66 -11.68 9.31
CA THR A 140 10.57 -12.69 8.25
C THR A 140 11.09 -12.09 6.96
N VAL A 141 12.00 -12.79 6.30
CA VAL A 141 12.50 -12.37 4.98
C VAL A 141 11.37 -12.47 3.97
N ALA A 142 11.07 -11.36 3.30
CA ALA A 142 9.92 -11.22 2.42
C ALA A 142 10.29 -11.37 0.94
N SER A 143 11.46 -11.95 0.64
CA SER A 143 11.93 -12.26 -0.71
C SER A 143 12.99 -13.37 -0.70
N LYS A 144 13.08 -14.18 -1.78
CA LYS A 144 14.17 -15.16 -1.95
C LYS A 144 15.46 -14.48 -2.38
N GLU A 145 15.32 -13.41 -3.17
CA GLU A 145 16.41 -12.55 -3.62
C GLU A 145 16.40 -11.24 -2.86
N ASP A 146 17.57 -10.66 -2.61
CA ASP A 146 17.67 -9.27 -2.16
C ASP A 146 17.14 -8.33 -3.27
N ILE A 147 16.64 -7.15 -2.91
CA ILE A 147 16.05 -6.20 -3.87
C ILE A 147 17.08 -5.78 -4.93
N CYS A 148 18.27 -5.36 -4.47
CA CYS A 148 19.42 -5.04 -5.31
C CYS A 148 20.71 -4.94 -4.47
N THR A 149 21.86 -4.84 -5.14
CA THR A 149 23.08 -4.33 -4.49
C THR A 149 22.91 -2.85 -4.16
N TYR A 150 23.32 -2.47 -2.96
CA TYR A 150 23.30 -1.08 -2.51
C TYR A 150 24.47 -0.31 -3.12
N GLN A 151 24.22 0.94 -3.50
CA GLN A 151 25.23 1.91 -3.89
C GLN A 151 25.03 3.18 -3.07
N GLU A 152 26.10 3.91 -2.82
CA GLU A 152 26.04 5.16 -2.06
C GLU A 152 25.04 6.14 -2.68
N GLY A 153 24.22 6.77 -1.83
CA GLY A 153 23.15 7.67 -2.25
C GLY A 153 21.88 6.99 -2.77
N MET A 154 21.82 5.65 -2.79
CA MET A 154 20.56 4.94 -3.06
C MET A 154 19.56 5.13 -1.92
N GLU A 155 18.29 5.29 -2.30
CA GLU A 155 17.18 5.42 -1.36
C GLU A 155 16.04 4.49 -1.75
N VAL A 156 15.39 3.90 -0.75
CA VAL A 156 14.10 3.21 -0.94
C VAL A 156 13.01 4.25 -0.80
N LYS A 157 12.46 4.72 -1.92
CA LYS A 157 11.49 5.83 -1.90
C LYS A 157 10.11 5.40 -1.43
N LYS A 158 9.70 4.18 -1.80
CA LYS A 158 8.36 3.68 -1.49
C LYS A 158 8.28 2.17 -1.60
N ILE A 159 7.48 1.59 -0.71
CA ILE A 159 6.97 0.23 -0.85
C ILE A 159 5.45 0.31 -0.91
N THR A 160 4.85 -0.29 -1.94
CA THR A 160 3.39 -0.44 -2.02
C THR A 160 3.05 -1.92 -2.14
N THR A 161 2.03 -2.34 -1.41
CA THR A 161 1.71 -3.76 -1.19
C THR A 161 0.23 -4.02 -1.42
N SER A 162 -0.04 -5.15 -2.06
CA SER A 162 -1.38 -5.73 -2.15
C SER A 162 -1.47 -6.80 -1.07
N VAL A 163 -2.06 -6.47 0.08
CA VAL A 163 -2.15 -7.41 1.20
C VAL A 163 -3.02 -8.63 0.86
N PHE A 164 -3.99 -8.49 -0.05
CA PHE A 164 -4.86 -9.62 -0.42
C PHE A 164 -4.15 -10.68 -1.25
N THR A 165 -3.09 -10.32 -1.97
CA THR A 165 -2.35 -11.23 -2.85
C THR A 165 -0.91 -11.47 -2.40
N GLY A 166 -0.41 -10.65 -1.47
CA GLY A 166 0.96 -10.73 -0.96
C GLY A 166 2.00 -10.17 -1.92
N VAL A 167 1.61 -9.33 -2.89
CA VAL A 167 2.54 -8.71 -3.84
C VAL A 167 3.13 -7.41 -3.28
N PHE A 168 4.43 -7.22 -3.45
CA PHE A 168 5.14 -5.99 -3.10
C PHE A 168 5.71 -5.34 -4.36
N TYR A 169 5.68 -4.01 -4.38
CA TYR A 169 6.41 -3.18 -5.33
C TYR A 169 7.31 -2.22 -4.55
N VAL A 170 8.61 -2.27 -4.85
CA VAL A 170 9.64 -1.49 -4.17
C VAL A 170 10.29 -0.54 -5.17
N GLU A 171 10.22 0.76 -4.90
CA GLU A 171 10.92 1.79 -5.67
C GLU A 171 12.29 2.07 -5.06
N ILE A 172 13.32 1.89 -5.89
CA ILE A 172 14.71 2.23 -5.59
C ILE A 172 15.11 3.44 -6.42
N TYR A 173 15.43 4.55 -5.75
CA TYR A 173 16.02 5.72 -6.37
C TYR A 173 17.54 5.60 -6.36
N THR A 174 18.16 5.90 -7.50
CA THR A 174 19.62 5.73 -7.72
C THR A 174 20.33 7.03 -8.07
N GLY A 175 19.67 8.18 -7.89
CA GLY A 175 20.18 9.48 -8.35
C GLY A 175 19.76 9.84 -9.78
N GLY A 176 19.97 11.11 -10.16
CA GLY A 176 19.76 11.58 -11.53
C GLY A 176 18.34 11.41 -12.07
N LEU A 177 17.31 11.51 -11.21
CA LEU A 177 15.89 11.31 -11.54
C LEU A 177 15.52 9.89 -12.01
N LYS A 178 16.39 8.90 -11.77
CA LYS A 178 16.15 7.50 -12.17
C LYS A 178 15.74 6.64 -10.99
N SER A 179 14.52 6.11 -11.09
CA SER A 179 14.00 5.07 -10.20
C SER A 179 13.91 3.73 -10.93
N ALA A 180 14.16 2.64 -10.21
CA ALA A 180 13.82 1.29 -10.63
C ALA A 180 12.72 0.75 -9.71
N VAL A 181 11.74 0.05 -10.27
CA VAL A 181 10.71 -0.63 -9.48
C VAL A 181 10.89 -2.13 -9.59
N TYR A 182 10.92 -2.82 -8.45
CA TYR A 182 10.96 -4.27 -8.36
C TYR A 182 9.66 -4.79 -7.77
N ARG A 183 9.07 -5.80 -8.43
CA ARG A 183 7.92 -6.55 -7.96
C ARG A 183 8.39 -7.83 -7.29
N PHE A 184 7.80 -8.17 -6.15
CA PHE A 184 7.93 -9.45 -5.48
C PHE A 184 6.56 -10.11 -5.40
N ASP A 185 6.41 -11.32 -5.92
CA ASP A 185 5.19 -12.11 -5.75
C ASP A 185 5.22 -12.95 -4.46
N ARG A 186 4.12 -13.66 -4.21
CA ARG A 186 3.96 -14.59 -3.07
C ARG A 186 4.93 -15.77 -3.12
N ASP A 187 5.48 -16.09 -4.28
CA ASP A 187 6.57 -17.07 -4.41
C ASP A 187 7.95 -16.46 -4.13
N TYR A 188 7.96 -15.19 -3.70
CA TYR A 188 9.12 -14.42 -3.30
C TYR A 188 10.12 -14.19 -4.44
N GLU A 189 9.66 -14.30 -5.69
CA GLU A 189 10.48 -14.03 -6.88
C GLU A 189 10.50 -12.55 -7.19
N ARG A 190 11.70 -12.03 -7.45
CA ARG A 190 11.91 -10.64 -7.80
C ARG A 190 11.86 -10.44 -9.32
N LYS A 191 11.05 -9.48 -9.77
CA LYS A 191 10.92 -9.11 -11.19
C LYS A 191 11.05 -7.59 -11.33
N LYS A 192 11.94 -7.12 -12.21
CA LYS A 192 12.02 -5.69 -12.51
C LYS A 192 10.79 -5.28 -13.33
N VAL A 193 10.11 -4.22 -12.91
CA VAL A 193 8.93 -3.68 -13.61
C VAL A 193 9.39 -2.78 -14.75
N PRO A 194 8.97 -3.03 -16.00
CA PRO A 194 9.21 -2.12 -17.11
C PRO A 194 8.32 -0.89 -16.95
N LEU A 195 8.93 0.27 -16.69
CA LEU A 195 8.23 1.54 -16.57
C LEU A 195 8.24 2.29 -17.91
N ALA A 196 7.10 2.87 -18.28
CA ALA A 196 6.96 3.68 -19.49
C ALA A 196 7.25 5.18 -19.24
N VAL A 197 8.03 5.50 -18.20
CA VAL A 197 8.26 6.88 -17.74
C VAL A 197 9.73 7.17 -17.51
N ASN A 198 10.12 8.42 -17.73
CA ASN A 198 11.49 8.89 -17.45
C ASN A 198 11.68 9.23 -15.97
N VAL A 199 10.68 9.90 -15.37
CA VAL A 199 10.69 10.30 -13.97
C VAL A 199 9.44 9.75 -13.30
N LEU A 200 9.64 8.78 -12.42
CA LEU A 200 8.57 8.16 -11.67
C LEU A 200 8.00 9.16 -10.64
N GLY A 201 6.68 9.34 -10.69
CA GLY A 201 5.91 10.06 -9.69
C GLY A 201 5.36 9.10 -8.63
N ASN A 202 4.14 9.35 -8.16
CA ASN A 202 3.49 8.45 -7.23
C ASN A 202 3.22 7.08 -7.86
N MET A 203 3.36 6.02 -7.05
CA MET A 203 2.91 4.67 -7.38
C MET A 203 2.06 4.06 -6.27
N LYS A 204 1.09 3.22 -6.65
CA LYS A 204 0.19 2.45 -5.77
C LYS A 204 -0.20 1.14 -6.44
N VAL A 205 -0.31 0.05 -5.69
CA VAL A 205 -0.84 -1.22 -6.19
C VAL A 205 -2.33 -1.36 -5.89
N MET A 206 -3.09 -1.91 -6.84
CA MET A 206 -4.51 -2.25 -6.66
C MET A 206 -4.66 -3.46 -5.73
N PRO A 207 -5.43 -3.35 -4.63
CA PRO A 207 -5.59 -4.42 -3.64
C PRO A 207 -6.05 -5.77 -4.20
N HIS A 208 -6.94 -5.84 -5.20
CA HIS A 208 -7.49 -7.14 -5.63
C HIS A 208 -6.85 -7.72 -6.90
N ASN A 209 -6.11 -6.93 -7.67
CA ASN A 209 -5.73 -7.29 -9.04
C ASN A 209 -4.22 -7.29 -9.31
N ASP A 210 -3.36 -6.99 -8.32
CA ASP A 210 -1.89 -7.02 -8.42
C ASP A 210 -1.24 -6.09 -9.44
N ARG A 211 -2.03 -5.14 -9.91
CA ARG A 211 -1.64 -4.17 -10.92
C ARG A 211 -1.10 -2.93 -10.25
N LEU A 212 0.06 -2.49 -10.69
CA LEU A 212 0.69 -1.25 -10.27
C LEU A 212 0.15 -0.11 -11.10
N ILE A 213 -0.30 0.95 -10.44
CA ILE A 213 -0.57 2.25 -11.05
C ILE A 213 0.60 3.17 -10.70
N TYR A 214 1.12 3.86 -11.71
CA TYR A 214 2.22 4.78 -11.52
C TYR A 214 2.10 6.01 -12.40
N GLU A 215 2.65 7.12 -11.91
CA GLU A 215 2.60 8.44 -12.52
C GLU A 215 3.90 8.76 -13.26
N ASP A 216 3.78 9.37 -14.44
CA ASP A 216 4.83 10.15 -15.07
C ASP A 216 4.80 11.56 -14.47
N LYS A 217 5.76 11.84 -13.59
CA LYS A 217 5.79 13.09 -12.83
C LYS A 217 5.91 14.32 -13.75
N LEU A 218 6.55 14.20 -14.91
CA LEU A 218 6.81 15.34 -15.79
C LEU A 218 5.63 15.65 -16.71
N ASN A 219 4.86 14.63 -17.08
CA ASN A 219 3.82 14.75 -18.10
C ASN A 219 2.39 14.59 -17.56
N SER A 220 2.23 14.40 -16.23
CA SER A 220 0.94 14.10 -15.58
C SER A 220 0.18 12.96 -16.27
N LYS A 221 0.91 11.91 -16.69
CA LYS A 221 0.34 10.70 -17.30
C LYS A 221 0.33 9.58 -16.27
N PHE A 222 -0.63 8.67 -16.40
CA PHE A 222 -0.78 7.55 -15.48
C PHE A 222 -0.81 6.25 -16.26
N PHE A 223 -0.09 5.26 -15.76
CA PHE A 223 0.05 3.96 -16.39
C PHE A 223 -0.33 2.87 -15.41
N VAL A 224 -0.93 1.82 -15.92
CA VAL A 224 -1.30 0.62 -15.17
C VAL A 224 -0.61 -0.58 -15.78
N THR A 225 -0.04 -1.46 -14.96
CA THR A 225 0.55 -2.71 -15.43
C THR A 225 -0.51 -3.80 -15.65
N SER A 226 -0.13 -4.83 -16.41
CA SER A 226 -0.83 -6.13 -16.51
C SER A 226 -2.37 -6.08 -16.68
N PRO A 227 -2.90 -5.75 -17.88
CA PRO A 227 -2.17 -5.35 -19.08
C PRO A 227 -1.73 -3.88 -19.01
N ASN A 228 -0.68 -3.57 -19.78
CA ASN A 228 -0.19 -2.20 -19.88
C ASN A 228 -1.26 -1.30 -20.50
N LYS A 229 -1.73 -0.32 -19.73
CA LYS A 229 -2.77 0.64 -20.12
C LYS A 229 -2.38 2.02 -19.63
N GLN A 230 -2.57 3.05 -20.44
CA GLN A 230 -2.49 4.44 -19.99
C GLN A 230 -3.90 4.90 -19.58
N LEU A 231 -4.03 5.53 -18.41
CA LEU A 231 -5.24 6.26 -18.03
C LEU A 231 -5.14 7.68 -18.59
N THR A 232 -6.16 8.09 -19.34
CA THR A 232 -6.18 9.38 -20.04
C THR A 232 -7.30 10.24 -19.48
N PHE A 233 -6.97 11.40 -18.94
CA PHE A 233 -7.96 12.33 -18.40
C PHE A 233 -8.19 13.47 -19.40
N SER A 234 -9.43 13.93 -19.52
CA SER A 234 -9.76 15.04 -20.40
C SER A 234 -9.25 16.37 -19.83
N GLY A 235 -8.66 17.20 -20.70
CA GLY A 235 -8.17 18.53 -20.37
C GLY A 235 -6.66 18.59 -20.04
N ASN A 236 -6.08 19.76 -20.20
CA ASN A 236 -4.67 20.03 -19.87
C ASN A 236 -4.56 20.42 -18.39
N LYS A 237 -4.63 19.42 -17.51
CA LYS A 237 -4.56 19.62 -16.06
C LYS A 237 -3.28 19.01 -15.50
N ASN A 238 -2.69 19.68 -14.54
CA ASN A 238 -1.63 19.09 -13.72
C ASN A 238 -2.30 18.15 -12.72
N LEU A 239 -2.07 16.86 -12.89
CA LEU A 239 -2.70 15.80 -12.10
C LEU A 239 -1.62 15.02 -11.34
N THR A 240 -1.99 14.46 -10.19
CA THR A 240 -1.14 13.53 -9.43
C THR A 240 -1.94 12.36 -8.86
N LEU A 241 -1.29 11.20 -8.69
CA LEU A 241 -1.91 10.02 -8.08
C LEU A 241 -1.91 10.16 -6.56
N LEU A 242 -3.09 10.20 -5.95
CA LEU A 242 -3.24 10.37 -4.50
C LEU A 242 -3.30 9.03 -3.77
N GLY A 243 -4.12 8.10 -4.25
CA GLY A 243 -4.38 6.87 -3.52
C GLY A 243 -5.20 5.86 -4.30
N ILE A 244 -5.27 4.66 -3.73
CA ILE A 244 -6.19 3.61 -4.13
C ILE A 244 -6.78 3.08 -2.82
N ASP A 245 -8.11 3.01 -2.73
CA ASP A 245 -8.76 2.44 -1.55
C ASP A 245 -8.90 0.91 -1.66
N ARG A 246 -9.45 0.31 -0.61
CA ARG A 246 -9.68 -1.14 -0.55
C ARG A 246 -10.56 -1.67 -1.69
N ASN A 247 -11.45 -0.87 -2.27
CA ASN A 247 -12.39 -1.30 -3.32
C ASN A 247 -11.85 -1.08 -4.74
N ASP A 248 -10.53 -0.89 -4.87
CA ASP A 248 -9.81 -0.56 -6.10
C ASP A 248 -10.28 0.76 -6.75
N VAL A 249 -10.86 1.68 -5.96
CA VAL A 249 -11.14 3.03 -6.45
C VAL A 249 -9.87 3.85 -6.41
N ILE A 250 -9.51 4.43 -7.54
CA ILE A 250 -8.31 5.21 -7.76
C ILE A 250 -8.66 6.69 -7.59
N TYR A 251 -7.82 7.44 -6.89
CA TYR A 251 -8.02 8.86 -6.63
C TYR A 251 -6.89 9.68 -7.26
N ILE A 252 -7.26 10.58 -8.17
CA ILE A 252 -6.36 11.48 -8.89
C ILE A 252 -6.67 12.92 -8.49
N GLY A 253 -5.66 13.65 -8.02
CA GLY A 253 -5.78 15.04 -7.58
C GLY A 253 -5.43 16.02 -8.68
N GLU A 254 -6.21 17.09 -8.80
CA GLU A 254 -5.89 18.25 -9.63
C GLU A 254 -5.04 19.24 -8.82
N LEU A 255 -3.81 19.46 -9.27
CA LEU A 255 -2.81 20.29 -8.61
C LEU A 255 -3.02 21.79 -8.87
N ASN A 256 -2.89 22.58 -7.81
CA ASN A 256 -2.65 24.02 -7.85
C ASN A 256 -1.41 24.29 -6.99
N GLY A 257 -0.26 24.46 -7.65
CA GLY A 257 1.04 24.37 -6.98
C GLY A 257 1.29 22.93 -6.50
N ASP A 258 1.56 22.79 -5.20
CA ASP A 258 1.76 21.53 -4.49
C ASP A 258 0.49 21.01 -3.79
N LYS A 259 -0.62 21.76 -3.87
CA LYS A 259 -1.90 21.44 -3.21
C LYS A 259 -2.94 20.93 -4.19
N ILE A 260 -3.97 20.27 -3.65
CA ILE A 260 -5.07 19.66 -4.39
C ILE A 260 -6.29 20.59 -4.37
N THR A 261 -6.92 20.80 -5.52
CA THR A 261 -8.15 21.59 -5.68
C THR A 261 -9.39 20.73 -5.89
N SER A 262 -9.23 19.58 -6.53
CA SER A 262 -10.31 18.64 -6.77
C SER A 262 -9.77 17.23 -6.96
N ILE A 263 -10.63 16.24 -6.78
CA ILE A 263 -10.29 14.82 -6.82
C ILE A 263 -11.20 14.16 -7.85
N THR A 264 -10.61 13.51 -8.85
CA THR A 264 -11.29 12.67 -9.82
C THR A 264 -11.05 11.21 -9.46
N TYR A 265 -12.10 10.40 -9.41
CA TYR A 265 -11.99 9.04 -8.88
C TYR A 265 -12.94 8.04 -9.55
N GLY A 266 -12.45 6.81 -9.70
CA GLY A 266 -13.16 5.72 -10.38
C GLY A 266 -12.31 4.46 -10.45
N LYS A 267 -12.77 3.46 -11.19
CA LYS A 267 -12.06 2.19 -11.33
C LYS A 267 -11.31 2.09 -12.65
N VAL A 268 -10.25 1.30 -12.66
CA VAL A 268 -9.36 1.10 -13.82
C VAL A 268 -10.06 0.60 -15.07
N ASP A 269 -11.12 -0.20 -14.91
CA ASP A 269 -11.86 -0.83 -16.00
C ASP A 269 -13.01 0.06 -16.52
N GLU A 270 -13.27 1.18 -15.84
CA GLU A 270 -14.19 2.21 -16.31
C GLU A 270 -13.48 3.15 -17.31
N ASP A 271 -14.26 3.77 -18.19
CA ASP A 271 -13.78 4.92 -18.95
C ASP A 271 -13.53 6.08 -17.98
N THR A 272 -12.34 6.68 -18.04
CA THR A 272 -11.94 7.83 -17.23
C THR A 272 -12.83 9.05 -17.46
N ALA A 273 -13.52 9.15 -18.59
CA ALA A 273 -14.54 10.17 -18.83
C ALA A 273 -15.76 10.04 -17.90
N ASN A 274 -16.01 8.85 -17.38
CA ASN A 274 -17.13 8.55 -16.47
C ASN A 274 -16.73 8.60 -14.99
N TRP A 275 -15.46 8.88 -14.69
CA TRP A 275 -15.01 8.97 -13.30
C TRP A 275 -15.68 10.14 -12.59
N LYS A 276 -15.99 9.93 -11.31
CA LYS A 276 -16.63 10.93 -10.46
C LYS A 276 -15.64 12.03 -10.12
N LYS A 277 -16.17 13.22 -9.82
CA LYS A 277 -15.37 14.37 -9.40
C LYS A 277 -15.90 14.96 -8.10
N ALA A 278 -15.02 15.17 -7.14
CA ALA A 278 -15.26 15.93 -5.92
C ALA A 278 -14.43 17.22 -5.97
N THR A 279 -15.08 18.37 -5.83
CA THR A 279 -14.40 19.67 -5.71
C THR A 279 -14.16 19.95 -4.24
N LEU A 280 -12.98 20.47 -3.90
CA LEU A 280 -12.65 20.82 -2.53
C LEU A 280 -13.02 22.28 -2.26
N ASP A 281 -13.52 22.55 -1.06
CA ASP A 281 -13.92 23.91 -0.62
C ASP A 281 -12.71 24.87 -0.58
N SER A 282 -11.51 24.32 -0.39
CA SER A 282 -10.23 25.03 -0.38
C SER A 282 -9.10 24.14 -0.92
N VAL A 283 -7.93 24.72 -1.18
CA VAL A 283 -6.74 23.94 -1.57
C VAL A 283 -6.14 23.20 -0.39
N VAL A 284 -5.94 21.89 -0.51
CA VAL A 284 -5.47 21.04 0.61
C VAL A 284 -4.18 20.29 0.26
N SER A 285 -3.37 19.95 1.27
CA SER A 285 -2.23 19.07 1.06
C SER A 285 -2.69 17.65 0.72
N ALA A 286 -1.91 16.91 -0.08
CA ALA A 286 -2.19 15.48 -0.29
C ALA A 286 -2.14 14.66 1.02
N ASN A 287 -1.34 15.10 2.00
CA ASN A 287 -1.26 14.46 3.32
C ASN A 287 -2.48 14.73 4.21
N ASP A 288 -3.31 15.72 3.86
CA ASP A 288 -4.55 16.06 4.54
C ASP A 288 -5.76 15.31 3.96
N LEU A 289 -5.52 14.36 3.06
CA LEU A 289 -6.55 13.54 2.42
C LEU A 289 -6.47 12.10 2.90
N TYR A 290 -7.63 11.52 3.19
CA TYR A 290 -7.77 10.10 3.50
C TYR A 290 -8.89 9.47 2.67
N PHE A 291 -8.62 8.28 2.14
CA PHE A 291 -9.55 7.50 1.33
C PHE A 291 -9.94 6.25 2.10
N SER A 292 -11.18 6.18 2.57
CA SER A 292 -11.64 5.10 3.45
C SER A 292 -11.93 3.81 2.68
N ASN A 293 -12.05 2.71 3.42
CA ASN A 293 -12.47 1.42 2.89
C ASN A 293 -13.92 1.42 2.37
N LYS A 294 -14.70 2.46 2.65
CA LYS A 294 -16.05 2.69 2.11
C LYS A 294 -16.05 3.58 0.87
N SER A 295 -14.87 3.88 0.32
CA SER A 295 -14.69 4.81 -0.80
C SER A 295 -15.21 6.22 -0.51
N GLU A 296 -15.04 6.65 0.75
CA GLU A 296 -15.33 8.02 1.19
C GLU A 296 -14.05 8.84 1.22
N ILE A 297 -14.17 10.12 0.91
CA ILE A 297 -13.05 11.07 0.92
C ILE A 297 -13.16 11.90 2.19
N LEU A 298 -12.17 11.78 3.06
CA LEU A 298 -12.01 12.58 4.27
C LEU A 298 -10.95 13.65 4.01
N VAL A 299 -11.27 14.88 4.39
CA VAL A 299 -10.42 16.05 4.20
C VAL A 299 -10.17 16.69 5.54
N ASN A 300 -8.90 16.85 5.88
CA ASN A 300 -8.47 17.57 7.06
C ASN A 300 -8.34 19.06 6.78
N ASP A 301 -8.94 19.87 7.66
CA ASP A 301 -8.71 21.30 7.76
C ASP A 301 -7.82 21.58 8.99
N ASN A 302 -6.52 21.68 8.76
CA ASN A 302 -5.53 21.97 9.81
C ASN A 302 -5.76 23.32 10.50
N LEU A 303 -6.42 24.28 9.86
CA LEU A 303 -6.68 25.60 10.46
C LEU A 303 -7.88 25.54 11.40
N LYS A 304 -8.91 24.78 11.02
CA LYS A 304 -10.09 24.56 11.85
C LYS A 304 -9.88 23.49 12.93
N GLY A 305 -8.95 22.56 12.72
CA GLY A 305 -8.76 21.41 13.59
C GLY A 305 -9.91 20.41 13.42
N SER A 306 -10.27 20.10 12.18
CA SER A 306 -11.39 19.20 11.90
C SER A 306 -11.18 18.34 10.66
N VAL A 307 -11.80 17.15 10.66
CA VAL A 307 -11.85 16.27 9.49
C VAL A 307 -13.30 16.18 9.00
N LYS A 308 -13.50 16.56 7.74
CA LYS A 308 -14.79 16.52 7.05
C LYS A 308 -14.84 15.35 6.06
N ASN A 309 -15.88 14.54 6.14
CA ASN A 309 -16.19 13.53 5.15
C ASN A 309 -17.01 14.15 4.02
N LEU A 310 -16.45 14.24 2.80
CA LEU A 310 -17.10 14.87 1.67
C LEU A 310 -18.33 14.10 1.17
N SER A 311 -18.35 12.77 1.37
CA SER A 311 -19.46 11.92 0.93
C SER A 311 -20.70 12.07 1.82
N THR A 312 -20.50 12.26 3.13
CA THR A 312 -21.60 12.30 4.12
C THR A 312 -21.87 13.69 4.68
N GLY A 313 -20.95 14.63 4.50
CA GLY A 313 -20.99 15.97 5.11
C GLY A 313 -20.69 15.98 6.62
N LYS A 314 -20.44 14.81 7.24
CA LYS A 314 -20.09 14.72 8.66
C LYS A 314 -18.72 15.32 8.92
N GLU A 315 -18.58 16.00 10.04
CA GLU A 315 -17.35 16.64 10.47
C GLU A 315 -17.02 16.24 11.91
N VAL A 316 -15.74 15.99 12.18
CA VAL A 316 -15.23 15.65 13.51
C VAL A 316 -14.10 16.61 13.85
N GLU A 317 -14.30 17.39 14.91
CA GLU A 317 -13.30 18.30 15.45
C GLU A 317 -12.31 17.55 16.36
N TYR A 318 -11.08 18.03 16.36
CA TYR A 318 -9.97 17.52 17.15
C TYR A 318 -9.11 18.67 17.68
N GLU A 319 -8.32 18.38 18.71
CA GLU A 319 -7.33 19.30 19.27
C GLU A 319 -5.91 18.80 19.01
N GLY A 320 -4.94 19.70 19.05
CA GLY A 320 -3.53 19.37 18.81
C GLY A 320 -3.18 19.28 17.31
N LYS A 321 -2.04 18.65 17.04
CA LYS A 321 -1.48 18.51 15.69
C LYS A 321 -1.93 17.17 15.09
N LEU A 322 -2.44 17.17 13.86
CA LEU A 322 -2.78 15.94 13.16
C LEU A 322 -1.52 15.08 12.95
N VAL A 323 -1.60 13.81 13.33
CA VAL A 323 -0.60 12.78 13.03
C VAL A 323 -1.03 11.99 11.81
N GLN A 324 -2.21 11.37 11.87
CA GLN A 324 -2.73 10.55 10.77
C GLN A 324 -4.26 10.35 10.90
N ILE A 325 -4.94 10.24 9.76
CA ILE A 325 -6.34 9.77 9.70
C ILE A 325 -6.32 8.27 9.42
N LYS A 326 -7.09 7.50 10.18
CA LYS A 326 -7.32 6.06 9.99
C LYS A 326 -8.80 5.78 9.72
N GLU A 327 -9.13 4.54 9.41
CA GLU A 327 -10.50 4.15 9.03
C GLU A 327 -11.52 4.49 10.13
N ASP A 328 -11.14 4.24 11.38
CA ASP A 328 -12.04 4.31 12.53
C ASP A 328 -11.79 5.53 13.44
N PHE A 329 -10.65 6.21 13.30
CA PHE A 329 -10.24 7.30 14.19
C PHE A 329 -9.28 8.31 13.53
N ILE A 330 -9.20 9.50 14.13
CA ILE A 330 -8.20 10.53 13.88
C ILE A 330 -7.16 10.44 14.99
N ALA A 331 -5.88 10.42 14.64
CA ALA A 331 -4.80 10.49 15.60
C ALA A 331 -4.15 11.87 15.61
N THR A 332 -3.99 12.42 16.81
CA THR A 332 -3.43 13.75 17.06
C THR A 332 -2.38 13.69 18.14
N GLU A 333 -1.42 14.61 18.06
CA GLU A 333 -0.41 14.88 19.08
C GLU A 333 -0.84 16.13 19.85
N ASP A 334 -1.00 16.01 21.17
CA ASP A 334 -1.30 17.15 22.02
C ASP A 334 -0.05 18.01 22.30
N ASN A 335 -0.23 19.15 22.99
CA ASN A 335 0.87 20.09 23.27
C ASN A 335 1.98 19.50 24.17
N SER A 336 1.75 18.36 24.82
CA SER A 336 2.73 17.64 25.63
C SER A 336 3.45 16.53 24.86
N GLY A 337 3.11 16.33 23.58
CA GLY A 337 3.61 15.23 22.75
C GLY A 337 2.82 13.93 22.94
N LYS A 338 1.73 13.93 23.71
CA LYS A 338 0.94 12.72 23.96
C LYS A 338 0.05 12.41 22.76
N LEU A 339 -0.03 11.12 22.42
CA LEU A 339 -0.92 10.63 21.38
C LEU A 339 -2.36 10.55 21.87
N VAL A 340 -3.29 11.09 21.09
CA VAL A 340 -4.73 11.12 21.38
C VAL A 340 -5.49 10.63 20.15
N TYR A 341 -6.47 9.75 20.36
CA TYR A 341 -7.35 9.26 19.30
C TYR A 341 -8.77 9.79 19.47
N LYS A 342 -9.35 10.22 18.35
CA LYS A 342 -10.73 10.67 18.24
C LYS A 342 -11.49 9.77 17.28
N SER A 343 -12.55 9.10 17.73
CA SER A 343 -13.37 8.24 16.85
C SER A 343 -13.99 9.04 15.71
N LEU A 344 -13.93 8.48 14.49
CA LEU A 344 -14.66 8.97 13.31
C LEU A 344 -16.09 8.44 13.27
N ASN A 345 -16.31 7.25 13.83
CA ASN A 345 -17.61 6.62 13.94
C ASN A 345 -18.26 7.04 15.28
N ASN A 346 -18.84 8.24 15.32
CA ASN A 346 -19.77 8.62 16.37
C ASN A 346 -21.13 7.90 16.17
N SER A 347 -21.13 6.57 16.25
CA SER A 347 -22.36 5.84 16.56
C SER A 347 -22.49 5.83 18.09
N LYS A 348 -23.33 6.73 18.60
CA LYS A 348 -23.89 6.61 19.95
C LYS A 348 -24.77 5.37 20.05
#